data_AF-A0A2Z3GJF8-F1
#
_entry.id   AF-A0A2Z3GJF8-F1
#
_cell.length_a   1.000
_cell.length_b   1.000
_cell.length_c   1.000
_cell.angle_alpha   90.00
_cell.angle_beta   90.00
_cell.angle_gamma   90.00
#
_symmetry.space_group_name_H-M   'P 1'
#
loop_
_entity.id
_entity.type
_entity.pdbx_description
1 polymer ?
#
loop_
_entity_poly.entity_id
_entity_poly.type
_entity_poly.pdbx_seq_one_letter_code
_entity_poly.pdbx_strand_id
1 'polypeptide(L)'
;MGRKFGTFGPWLARCGRLARSRPCLFRPRPQLIAFDAADPPWPNQPYFDHVETQLAAILARCGAADAIGAQLYAVQRANLHLFGYGAKSLMLNMIETAIQLTDGAVTGREIP
;
A
#
# COMPACT_ATOMS: atom_id res chain seq x y z
N MET A 1 -53.84 2.54 9.41
CA MET A 1 -54.21 2.30 10.82
C MET A 1 -53.78 0.89 11.20
N GLY A 2 -52.82 0.77 12.13
CA GLY A 2 -52.48 -0.47 12.85
C GLY A 2 -51.59 -1.51 12.15
N ARG A 3 -50.32 -1.63 12.57
CA ARG A 3 -49.64 -2.92 12.81
C ARG A 3 -48.53 -2.77 13.86
N LYS A 4 -48.89 -3.23 15.06
CA LYS A 4 -48.14 -3.79 16.22
C LYS A 4 -46.61 -3.70 16.21
N PHE A 5 -46.08 -2.92 17.16
CA PHE A 5 -44.70 -2.96 17.63
C PHE A 5 -44.40 -4.29 18.33
N GLY A 6 -43.30 -4.94 17.93
CA GLY A 6 -42.77 -6.13 18.57
C GLY A 6 -42.20 -5.83 19.95
N THR A 7 -42.51 -6.70 20.89
CA THR A 7 -42.05 -6.75 22.28
C THR A 7 -40.52 -6.93 22.35
N PHE A 8 -39.81 -5.93 22.86
CA PHE A 8 -38.41 -6.07 23.31
C PHE A 8 -38.37 -6.79 24.65
N GLY A 9 -37.61 -7.89 24.72
CA GLY A 9 -37.40 -8.69 25.93
C GLY A 9 -36.55 -7.98 27.00
N PRO A 10 -36.54 -8.51 28.23
CA PRO A 10 -36.11 -7.78 29.43
C PRO A 10 -34.61 -7.98 29.70
N TRP A 11 -33.77 -7.06 29.26
CA TRP A 11 -32.32 -7.05 29.58
C TRP A 11 -31.87 -5.77 30.31
N LEU A 12 -32.80 -4.99 30.87
CA LEU A 12 -32.53 -3.68 31.48
C LEU A 12 -32.84 -3.61 32.98
N ALA A 13 -32.36 -4.57 33.78
CA ALA A 13 -32.46 -4.44 35.23
C ALA A 13 -31.39 -5.23 36.00
N ARG A 14 -30.11 -4.83 35.88
CA ARG A 14 -29.12 -5.01 36.95
C ARG A 14 -27.81 -4.23 36.71
N CYS A 15 -27.87 -2.91 36.90
CA CYS A 15 -26.67 -2.14 37.23
C CYS A 15 -26.98 -1.30 38.47
N GLY A 16 -26.78 -1.94 39.63
CA GLY A 16 -26.79 -1.29 40.93
C GLY A 16 -25.64 -0.32 41.06
N ARG A 17 -26.01 0.95 41.17
CA ARG A 17 -25.30 2.12 41.66
C ARG A 17 -24.18 1.78 42.68
N LEU A 18 -22.92 1.95 42.28
CA LEU A 18 -21.77 2.14 43.18
C LEU A 18 -20.87 3.25 42.64
N ALA A 19 -20.82 4.31 43.43
CA ALA A 19 -19.78 5.34 43.62
C ALA A 19 -18.79 5.70 42.49
N ARG A 20 -18.88 6.99 42.15
CA ARG A 20 -17.85 7.95 41.73
C ARG A 20 -16.37 7.55 41.82
N SER A 21 -15.65 8.19 40.89
CA SER A 21 -14.23 8.58 40.90
C SER A 21 -13.19 7.50 40.64
N ARG A 22 -12.77 7.43 39.37
CA ARG A 22 -11.35 7.44 38.92
C ARG A 22 -11.29 7.50 37.38
N PRO A 23 -10.70 8.53 36.75
CA PRO A 23 -10.32 8.40 35.35
C PRO A 23 -9.07 7.54 35.33
N CYS A 24 -9.23 6.22 35.27
CA CYS A 24 -8.11 5.33 35.01
C CYS A 24 -7.73 5.46 33.53
N LEU A 25 -7.06 6.56 33.17
CA LEU A 25 -6.19 6.61 32.00
C LEU A 25 -4.98 5.72 32.30
N PHE A 26 -5.21 4.41 32.38
CA PHE A 26 -4.12 3.44 32.32
C PHE A 26 -3.67 3.46 30.86
N ARG A 27 -2.68 4.30 30.55
CA ARG A 27 -1.92 4.15 29.31
C ARG A 27 -0.93 3.01 29.57
N PRO A 28 -1.16 1.79 29.04
CA PRO A 28 -0.13 0.77 29.10
C PRO A 28 1.12 1.36 28.45
N ARG A 29 2.25 1.35 29.17
CA ARG A 29 3.53 1.74 28.59
C ARG A 29 3.94 0.62 27.64
N PRO A 30 4.11 0.90 26.33
CA PRO A 30 4.57 -0.13 25.41
C PRO A 30 5.96 -0.59 25.86
N GLN A 31 6.13 -1.90 26.00
CA GLN A 31 7.44 -2.48 26.31
C GLN A 31 8.35 -2.52 25.08
N LEU A 32 7.76 -2.45 23.89
CA LEU A 32 8.43 -2.43 22.60
C LEU A 32 7.71 -1.46 21.67
N ILE A 33 8.48 -0.65 20.96
CA ILE A 33 8.01 0.21 19.87
C ILE A 33 8.82 -0.21 18.64
N ALA A 34 8.15 -0.75 17.63
CA ALA A 34 8.75 -1.02 16.34
C ALA A 34 8.56 0.20 15.44
N PHE A 35 9.64 0.63 14.81
CA PHE A 35 9.62 1.70 13.81
C PHE A 35 9.78 1.05 12.44
N ASP A 36 8.84 1.30 11.55
CA ASP A 36 9.00 0.91 10.16
C ASP A 36 10.06 1.82 9.52
N ALA A 37 11.08 1.22 8.93
CA ALA A 37 12.13 1.95 8.22
C ALA A 37 11.69 2.39 6.82
N ALA A 38 10.57 1.87 6.30
CA ALA A 38 9.99 2.26 5.01
C ALA A 38 9.28 3.62 5.06
N ASP A 39 8.85 4.05 6.25
CA ASP A 39 8.38 5.40 6.57
C ASP A 39 9.38 6.13 7.50
N PRO A 40 10.63 6.34 7.07
CA PRO A 40 11.58 7.07 7.87
C PRO A 40 11.16 8.55 7.95
N PRO A 41 11.76 9.36 8.86
CA PRO A 41 11.45 10.79 8.93
C PRO A 41 11.85 11.57 7.67
N TRP A 42 12.59 10.96 6.74
CA TRP A 42 12.85 11.50 5.41
C TRP A 42 11.89 10.90 4.37
N PRO A 43 11.49 11.68 3.34
CA PRO A 43 10.60 11.18 2.29
C PRO A 43 11.26 10.02 1.53
N ASN A 44 10.50 8.96 1.26
CA ASN A 44 10.98 7.78 0.51
C ASN A 44 10.10 7.53 -0.73
N GLN A 45 8.79 7.39 -0.56
CA GLN A 45 7.83 7.13 -1.64
C GLN A 45 7.92 8.08 -2.85
N PRO A 46 8.11 9.41 -2.67
CA PRO A 46 8.21 10.32 -3.82
C PRO A 46 9.35 10.00 -4.78
N TYR A 47 10.43 9.34 -4.32
CA TYR A 47 11.51 8.91 -5.20
C TYR A 47 11.08 7.73 -6.09
N PHE A 48 10.30 6.79 -5.55
CA PHE A 48 9.75 5.68 -6.32
C PHE A 48 8.75 6.18 -7.37
N ASP A 49 7.83 7.06 -6.95
CA ASP A 49 6.82 7.66 -7.85
C ASP A 49 7.47 8.41 -9.02
N HIS A 50 8.57 9.13 -8.73
CA HIS A 50 9.32 9.86 -9.76
C HIS A 50 9.91 8.90 -10.81
N VAL A 51 10.53 7.81 -10.38
CA VAL A 51 11.16 6.83 -11.28
C VAL A 51 10.11 6.11 -12.12
N GLU A 52 8.97 5.73 -11.54
CA GLU A 52 7.86 5.14 -12.31
C GLU A 52 7.29 6.12 -13.35
N THR A 53 7.18 7.40 -13.00
CA THR A 53 6.78 8.46 -13.95
C THR A 53 7.79 8.60 -15.09
N GLN A 54 9.09 8.55 -14.80
CA GLN A 54 10.13 8.59 -15.83
C GLN A 54 10.07 7.37 -16.76
N LEU A 55 9.84 6.17 -16.22
CA LEU A 55 9.64 4.97 -17.03
C LEU A 55 8.45 5.14 -18.00
N ALA A 56 7.32 5.64 -17.49
CA ALA A 56 6.14 5.89 -18.33
C ALA A 56 6.44 6.91 -19.44
N ALA A 57 7.25 7.94 -19.16
CA ALA A 57 7.67 8.91 -20.16
C ALA A 57 8.59 8.29 -21.24
N ILE A 58 9.56 7.46 -20.84
CA ILE A 58 10.44 6.72 -21.77
C ILE A 58 9.62 5.79 -22.68
N LEU A 59 8.63 5.11 -22.10
CA LEU A 59 7.79 4.14 -22.79
C LEU A 59 6.49 4.73 -23.36
N ALA A 60 6.37 6.06 -23.45
CA ALA A 60 5.14 6.72 -23.89
C ALA A 60 4.67 6.28 -25.29
N ARG A 61 5.58 5.80 -26.15
CA ARG A 61 5.24 5.22 -27.47
C ARG A 61 4.53 3.86 -27.39
N CYS A 62 4.62 3.17 -26.26
CA CYS A 62 4.05 1.84 -26.03
C CYS A 62 2.64 1.88 -25.43
N GLY A 63 2.21 3.03 -24.88
CA GLY A 63 0.87 3.18 -24.32
C GLY A 63 0.73 4.36 -23.36
N ALA A 64 -0.47 4.50 -22.79
CA ALA A 64 -0.74 5.48 -21.75
C ALA A 64 -0.01 5.12 -20.44
N ALA A 65 0.34 6.13 -19.64
CA ALA A 65 1.05 5.95 -18.37
C ALA A 65 0.38 4.92 -17.44
N ASP A 66 -0.95 4.95 -17.32
CA ASP A 66 -1.70 4.01 -16.50
C ASP A 66 -1.54 2.55 -16.98
N ALA A 67 -1.51 2.33 -18.30
CA ALA A 67 -1.32 1.00 -18.86
C ALA A 67 0.12 0.51 -18.61
N ILE A 68 1.12 1.39 -18.74
CA ILE A 68 2.52 1.07 -18.45
C ILE A 68 2.68 0.74 -16.96
N GLY A 69 2.11 1.54 -16.06
CA GLY A 69 2.13 1.29 -14.62
C GLY A 69 1.45 -0.04 -14.25
N ALA A 70 0.32 -0.36 -14.89
CA ALA A 70 -0.35 -1.64 -14.68
C ALA A 70 0.50 -2.85 -15.11
N GLN A 71 1.24 -2.72 -16.22
CA GLN A 71 2.18 -3.76 -16.67
C GLN A 71 3.36 -3.90 -15.72
N LEU A 72 3.97 -2.77 -15.31
CA LEU A 72 5.05 -2.78 -14.32
C LEU A 72 4.61 -3.45 -13.02
N TYR A 73 3.41 -3.15 -12.52
CA TYR A 73 2.85 -3.80 -11.34
C TYR A 73 2.66 -5.31 -11.54
N ALA A 74 2.18 -5.74 -12.71
CA ALA A 74 2.03 -7.16 -13.02
C ALA A 74 3.37 -7.90 -13.00
N VAL A 75 4.41 -7.32 -13.60
CA VAL A 75 5.78 -7.87 -13.60
C VAL A 75 6.36 -7.92 -12.18
N GLN A 76 6.27 -6.82 -11.42
CA GLN A 76 6.72 -6.77 -10.02
C GLN A 76 6.07 -7.87 -9.17
N ARG A 77 4.75 -8.07 -9.32
CA ARG A 77 4.01 -9.10 -8.60
C ARG A 77 4.45 -10.51 -9.01
N ALA A 78 4.68 -10.74 -10.30
CA ALA A 78 5.17 -12.03 -10.79
C ALA A 78 6.57 -12.34 -10.25
N ASN A 79 7.46 -11.35 -10.21
CA ASN A 79 8.86 -11.52 -9.82
C ASN A 79 9.12 -11.35 -8.31
N LEU A 80 8.08 -11.09 -7.52
CA LEU A 80 8.23 -10.86 -6.09
C LEU A 80 8.96 -12.01 -5.36
N HIS A 81 8.71 -13.25 -5.79
CA HIS A 81 9.35 -14.44 -5.26
C HIS A 81 10.84 -14.59 -5.63
N LEU A 82 11.30 -13.90 -6.67
CA LEU A 82 12.69 -13.93 -7.16
C LEU A 82 13.53 -12.81 -6.54
N PHE A 83 13.01 -11.58 -6.58
CA PHE A 83 13.78 -10.39 -6.23
C PHE A 83 13.37 -9.74 -4.91
N GLY A 84 12.22 -10.11 -4.34
CA GLY A 84 11.67 -9.47 -3.16
C GLY A 84 11.35 -7.99 -3.39
N TYR A 85 11.51 -7.17 -2.35
CA TYR A 85 11.17 -5.76 -2.33
C TYR A 85 12.41 -4.85 -2.45
N GLY A 86 12.18 -3.59 -2.79
CA GLY A 86 13.19 -2.52 -2.75
C GLY A 86 13.68 -2.08 -4.13
N ALA A 87 14.56 -1.07 -4.13
CA ALA A 87 14.96 -0.35 -5.35
C ALA A 87 15.59 -1.23 -6.43
N LYS A 88 16.40 -2.23 -6.05
CA LYS A 88 17.04 -3.14 -7.02
C LYS A 88 16.01 -4.03 -7.72
N SER A 89 15.06 -4.56 -6.95
CA SER A 89 13.95 -5.34 -7.49
C SER A 89 13.14 -4.49 -8.47
N LEU A 90 12.78 -3.27 -8.08
CA LEU A 90 12.10 -2.33 -8.98
C LEU A 90 12.88 -2.11 -10.29
N MET A 91 14.18 -1.80 -10.22
CA MET A 91 15.02 -1.61 -11.41
C MET A 91 14.96 -2.80 -12.38
N LEU A 92 15.14 -4.03 -11.88
CA LEU A 92 15.09 -5.23 -12.71
C LEU A 92 13.70 -5.41 -13.36
N ASN A 93 12.64 -5.15 -12.60
CA ASN A 93 11.26 -5.24 -13.10
C ASN A 93 10.96 -4.15 -14.14
N MET A 94 11.53 -2.95 -14.03
CA MET A 94 11.41 -1.90 -15.05
C MET A 94 12.08 -2.30 -16.36
N ILE A 95 13.29 -2.88 -16.29
CA ILE A 95 14.01 -3.39 -17.47
C ILE A 95 13.17 -4.47 -18.16
N GLU A 96 12.66 -5.44 -17.40
CA GLU A 96 11.83 -6.51 -17.95
C GLU A 96 10.52 -5.96 -18.56
N THR A 97 9.86 -5.02 -17.89
CA THR A 97 8.65 -4.36 -18.40
C THR A 97 8.94 -3.62 -19.71
N ALA A 98 10.06 -2.91 -19.80
CA ALA A 98 10.47 -2.20 -21.01
C ALA A 98 10.73 -3.17 -22.17
N ILE A 99 11.40 -4.30 -21.91
CA ILE A 99 11.64 -5.35 -22.91
C ILE A 99 10.30 -5.94 -23.39
N GLN A 100 9.38 -6.28 -22.48
CA GLN A 100 8.09 -6.87 -22.82
C GLN A 100 7.20 -5.90 -23.64
N LEU A 101 7.13 -4.63 -23.25
CA LEU A 101 6.32 -3.61 -23.93
C LEU A 101 6.86 -3.17 -25.29
N THR A 102 8.15 -3.38 -25.53
CA THR A 102 8.80 -3.02 -26.79
C THR A 102 9.08 -4.23 -27.69
N ASP A 103 8.68 -5.44 -27.28
CA ASP A 103 9.03 -6.69 -27.95
C ASP A 103 10.55 -6.80 -28.21
N GLY A 104 11.36 -6.38 -27.22
CA GLY A 104 12.82 -6.37 -27.29
C GLY A 104 13.45 -5.22 -28.09
N ALA A 105 12.66 -4.27 -28.62
CA ALA A 105 13.19 -3.14 -29.39
C ALA A 105 13.82 -2.02 -28.53
N VAL A 106 13.65 -2.05 -27.20
CA VAL A 106 14.29 -1.09 -26.30
C VAL A 106 15.82 -1.18 -26.39
N THR A 107 16.48 -0.03 -26.50
CA THR A 107 17.94 0.06 -26.55
C THR A 107 18.53 0.40 -25.18
N GLY A 108 19.81 0.08 -24.95
CA GLY A 108 20.49 0.43 -23.69
C GLY A 108 20.60 1.93 -23.40
N ARG A 109 20.26 2.81 -24.35
CA ARG A 109 20.15 4.26 -24.12
C ARG A 109 18.79 4.69 -23.58
N GLU A 110 17.79 3.85 -23.74
CA GLU A 110 16.42 4.07 -23.26
C GLU A 110 16.17 3.39 -21.92
N ILE A 111 17.05 2.48 -21.49
CA ILE A 111 16.97 1.86 -20.17
C ILE A 111 17.45 2.87 -19.12
N PRO A 112 16.63 3.20 -18.09
CA PRO A 112 17.01 4.12 -17.01
C PRO A 112 18.11 3.58 -16.09
#